data_AF-A0A950B9X6-F1
#
_entry.id   AF-A0A950B9X6-F1
#
_cell.length_a   1.000
_cell.length_b   1.000
_cell.length_c   1.000
_cell.angle_alpha   90.00
_cell.angle_beta   90.00
_cell.angle_gamma   90.00
#
_symmetry.space_group_name_H-M   'P 1'
#
loop_
_entity.id
_entity.type
_entity.pdbx_description
1 polymer ?
#
loop_
_entity_poly.entity_id
_entity_poly.type
_entity_poly.pdbx_seq_one_letter_code
_entity_poly.pdbx_strand_id
1 'polypeptide(L)'
;MTTLTKSRRAHEPALDDIRRIFGLSEAELGDLFAVRRQSIDDWRRRGVPVARRATLEQIAGLARALERELIPTHIPEVVRTRDAWLGNKNILETIESSGVEKVYGYLHRLFSYSGS
;
A
#
# COMPACT_ATOMS: atom_id res chain seq x y z
N MET A 1 1.77 34.79 2.94
CA MET A 1 1.93 33.47 3.57
C MET A 1 0.68 32.63 3.32
N THR A 2 0.70 31.72 2.33
CA THR A 2 -0.29 30.64 2.21
C THR A 2 0.28 29.47 1.38
N THR A 3 1.05 28.59 2.01
CA THR A 3 1.42 27.28 1.44
C THR A 3 0.36 26.27 1.84
N LEU A 4 -0.68 26.09 1.03
CA LEU A 4 -1.70 25.05 1.29
C LEU A 4 -2.34 24.52 -0.01
N THR A 5 -1.53 24.25 -1.03
CA THR A 5 -2.04 23.68 -2.30
C THR A 5 -1.22 22.50 -2.83
N LYS A 6 -0.05 22.18 -2.24
CA LYS A 6 0.82 21.10 -2.75
C LYS A 6 0.35 19.69 -2.34
N SER A 7 -0.23 19.52 -1.16
CA SER A 7 -0.65 18.20 -0.68
C SER A 7 -1.86 17.62 -1.42
N ARG A 8 -2.79 18.44 -1.93
CA ARG A 8 -4.03 17.92 -2.52
C ARG A 8 -3.82 17.16 -3.85
N ARG A 9 -2.79 17.51 -4.63
CA ARG A 9 -2.45 16.87 -5.92
C ARG A 9 -1.54 15.64 -5.81
N ALA A 10 -0.95 15.38 -4.64
CA ALA A 10 0.02 14.29 -4.46
C ALA A 10 -0.64 12.95 -4.08
N HIS A 11 -1.92 12.95 -3.69
CA HIS A 11 -2.58 11.76 -3.13
C HIS A 11 -3.43 10.97 -4.13
N GLU A 12 -4.03 11.63 -5.14
CA GLU A 12 -4.68 10.93 -6.26
C GLU A 12 -3.74 9.95 -7.00
N PRO A 13 -2.51 10.35 -7.40
CA PRO A 13 -1.60 9.39 -8.02
C PRO A 13 -1.22 8.25 -7.06
N ALA A 14 -1.23 8.47 -5.75
CA ALA A 14 -0.86 7.44 -4.78
C ALA A 14 -1.88 6.28 -4.71
N LEU A 15 -3.18 6.56 -4.76
CA LEU A 15 -4.20 5.49 -4.77
C LEU A 15 -4.07 4.62 -6.02
N ASP A 16 -3.88 5.26 -7.18
CA ASP A 16 -3.76 4.55 -8.45
C ASP A 16 -2.42 3.83 -8.59
N ASP A 17 -1.33 4.40 -8.06
CA ASP A 17 -0.03 3.74 -7.97
C ASP A 17 -0.10 2.47 -7.13
N ILE A 18 -0.68 2.53 -5.93
CA ILE A 18 -0.87 1.35 -5.07
C ILE A 18 -1.67 0.28 -5.82
N ARG A 19 -2.79 0.68 -6.43
CA ARG A 19 -3.64 -0.24 -7.19
C ARG A 19 -2.87 -0.92 -8.31
N ARG A 20 -2.12 -0.15 -9.10
CA ARG A 20 -1.34 -0.64 -10.24
C ARG A 20 -0.21 -1.56 -9.78
N ILE A 21 0.60 -1.14 -8.81
CA ILE A 21 1.78 -1.88 -8.35
C ILE A 21 1.39 -3.21 -7.71
N PHE A 22 0.36 -3.21 -6.85
CA PHE A 22 -0.12 -4.44 -6.20
C PHE A 22 -1.09 -5.25 -7.09
N GLY A 23 -1.47 -4.74 -8.25
CA GLY A 23 -2.41 -5.39 -9.15
C GLY A 23 -3.78 -5.60 -8.51
N LEU A 24 -4.32 -4.57 -7.85
CA LEU A 24 -5.59 -4.65 -7.12
C LEU A 24 -6.78 -4.27 -8.02
N SER A 25 -7.89 -4.97 -7.84
CA SER A 25 -9.20 -4.47 -8.20
C SER A 25 -9.60 -3.28 -7.30
N GLU A 26 -10.63 -2.55 -7.72
CA GLU A 26 -11.20 -1.47 -6.88
C GLU A 26 -11.79 -1.98 -5.56
N ALA A 27 -12.27 -3.22 -5.53
CA ALA A 27 -12.78 -3.86 -4.32
C ALA A 27 -11.64 -4.15 -3.35
N GLU A 28 -10.59 -4.83 -3.82
CA GLU A 28 -9.40 -5.14 -3.01
C GLU A 28 -8.70 -3.87 -2.49
N LEU A 29 -8.69 -2.79 -3.28
CA LEU A 29 -8.19 -1.50 -2.81
C LEU A 29 -9.05 -0.95 -1.67
N GLY A 30 -10.37 -1.08 -1.75
CA GLY A 30 -11.28 -0.75 -0.65
C GLY A 30 -10.98 -1.56 0.60
N ASP A 31 -10.85 -2.88 0.45
CA ASP A 31 -10.57 -3.81 1.55
C ASP A 31 -9.24 -3.46 2.24
N LEU A 32 -8.18 -3.15 1.47
CA LEU A 32 -6.89 -2.72 2.00
C LEU A 32 -6.97 -1.48 2.89
N PHE A 33 -7.90 -0.57 2.60
CA PHE A 33 -8.16 0.64 3.41
C PHE A 33 -9.28 0.47 4.44
N ALA A 34 -9.86 -0.73 4.56
CA ALA A 34 -11.04 -1.04 5.37
C ALA A 34 -12.23 -0.10 5.07
N VAL A 35 -12.48 0.16 3.78
CA VAL A 35 -13.59 0.97 3.29
C VAL A 35 -14.29 0.28 2.12
N ARG A 36 -15.51 0.72 1.80
CA ARG A 36 -16.21 0.22 0.63
C ARG A 36 -15.56 0.77 -0.65
N ARG A 37 -15.65 0.02 -1.76
CA ARG A 37 -15.26 0.49 -3.10
C ARG A 37 -15.76 1.91 -3.41
N GLN A 38 -17.02 2.23 -3.10
CA GLN A 38 -17.60 3.55 -3.36
C GLN A 38 -16.87 4.68 -2.61
N SER A 39 -16.26 4.39 -1.45
CA SER A 39 -15.44 5.35 -0.71
C SER A 39 -14.14 5.65 -1.45
N ILE A 40 -13.53 4.67 -2.12
CA ILE A 40 -12.35 4.88 -2.97
C ILE A 40 -12.71 5.79 -4.15
N ASP A 41 -13.83 5.53 -4.83
CA ASP A 41 -14.31 6.39 -5.91
C ASP A 41 -14.56 7.83 -5.43
N ASP A 42 -15.09 7.99 -4.21
CA ASP A 42 -15.29 9.31 -3.63
C ASP A 42 -13.99 10.01 -3.24
N TRP A 43 -13.01 9.27 -2.70
CA TRP A 43 -11.68 9.79 -2.38
C TRP A 43 -10.94 10.28 -3.63
N ARG A 44 -11.09 9.59 -4.76
CA ARG A 44 -10.54 10.05 -6.05
C ARG A 44 -11.16 11.36 -6.53
N ARG A 45 -12.44 11.61 -6.24
CA ARG A 45 -13.13 12.84 -6.69
C ARG A 45 -12.95 14.01 -5.74
N ARG A 46 -12.92 13.75 -4.43
CA ARG A 46 -12.97 14.78 -3.38
C ARG A 46 -11.65 14.96 -2.62
N GLY A 47 -10.74 14.01 -2.81
CA GLY A 47 -9.50 13.87 -2.07
C GLY A 47 -9.65 12.94 -0.86
N VAL A 48 -8.52 12.38 -0.44
CA VAL A 48 -8.45 11.44 0.68
C VAL A 48 -8.64 12.19 2.02
N PRO A 49 -9.50 11.68 2.94
CA PRO A 49 -9.70 12.26 4.26
C PRO A 49 -8.38 12.42 5.03
N VAL A 50 -8.21 13.50 5.77
CA VAL A 50 -6.96 13.82 6.50
C VAL A 50 -6.51 12.66 7.39
N ALA A 51 -7.44 12.04 8.12
CA ALA A 51 -7.17 10.90 8.98
C ALA A 51 -6.64 9.65 8.25
N ARG A 52 -6.81 9.56 6.92
CA ARG A 52 -6.37 8.42 6.09
C ARG A 52 -5.10 8.71 5.30
N ARG A 53 -4.63 9.96 5.26
CA ARG A 53 -3.47 10.36 4.44
C ARG A 53 -2.17 9.70 4.90
N ALA A 54 -1.95 9.59 6.21
CA ALA A 54 -0.77 8.94 6.77
C ALA A 54 -0.71 7.45 6.34
N THR A 55 -1.83 6.73 6.45
CA THR A 55 -1.92 5.33 6.00
C THR A 55 -1.71 5.21 4.49
N LEU A 56 -2.31 6.10 3.69
CA LEU A 56 -2.09 6.14 2.25
C LEU A 56 -0.61 6.34 1.90
N GLU A 57 0.06 7.29 2.54
CA GLU A 57 1.48 7.57 2.33
C GLU A 57 2.36 6.39 2.71
N GLN A 58 2.07 5.71 3.82
CA GLN A 58 2.79 4.50 4.24
C GLN A 58 2.63 3.37 3.22
N ILE A 59 1.40 3.08 2.77
CA ILE A 59 1.16 2.01 1.79
C ILE A 59 1.78 2.38 0.43
N ALA A 60 1.73 3.64 0.01
CA ALA A 60 2.39 4.10 -1.20
C ALA A 60 3.91 3.98 -1.10
N GLY A 61 4.49 4.32 0.06
CA GLY A 61 5.91 4.13 0.34
C GLY A 61 6.32 2.67 0.26
N LEU A 62 5.50 1.76 0.80
CA LEU A 62 5.69 0.31 0.70
C LEU A 62 5.62 -0.17 -0.76
N ALA A 63 4.62 0.26 -1.52
CA ALA A 63 4.46 -0.10 -2.92
C ALA A 63 5.69 0.31 -3.75
N ARG A 64 6.17 1.54 -3.56
CA ARG A 64 7.39 2.03 -4.21
C ARG A 64 8.64 1.30 -3.76
N ALA A 65 8.73 0.88 -2.50
CA ALA A 65 9.84 0.06 -2.04
C ALA A 65 9.85 -1.29 -2.76
N LEU A 66 8.70 -1.97 -2.84
CA LEU A 66 8.60 -3.24 -3.56
C LEU A 66 8.88 -3.08 -5.06
N GLU A 67 8.44 -1.99 -5.69
CA GLU A 67 8.72 -1.71 -7.11
C GLU A 67 10.20 -1.46 -7.41
N ARG A 68 10.99 -0.99 -6.42
CA ARG A 68 12.44 -0.84 -6.57
C ARG A 68 13.20 -2.15 -6.37
N GLU A 69 12.78 -2.97 -5.41
CA GLU A 69 13.51 -4.18 -5.02
C GLU A 69 13.10 -5.43 -5.84
N LEU A 70 11.91 -5.42 -6.46
CA LEU A 70 11.35 -6.59 -7.14
C LEU A 70 11.04 -6.30 -8.61
N ILE A 71 10.95 -7.36 -9.42
CA ILE A 71 10.47 -7.28 -10.80
C ILE A 71 8.98 -6.86 -10.76
N PRO A 72 8.57 -5.74 -11.40
CA PRO A 72 7.22 -5.21 -11.27
C PRO A 72 6.10 -6.20 -11.60
N THR A 73 6.31 -7.09 -12.58
CA THR A 73 5.34 -8.11 -13.00
C THR A 73 5.10 -9.19 -11.95
N HIS A 74 6.03 -9.38 -11.00
CA HIS A 74 5.92 -10.38 -9.93
C HIS A 74 5.29 -9.82 -8.66
N ILE A 75 5.23 -8.48 -8.51
CA ILE A 75 4.72 -7.85 -7.28
C ILE A 75 3.30 -8.29 -6.94
N PRO A 76 2.34 -8.36 -7.89
CA PRO A 76 0.98 -8.80 -7.57
C PRO A 76 0.91 -10.22 -6.99
N GLU A 77 1.80 -11.12 -7.43
CA GLU A 77 1.92 -12.47 -6.88
C GLU A 77 2.56 -12.42 -5.48
N VAL A 78 3.70 -11.74 -5.35
CA VAL A 78 4.44 -11.63 -4.08
C VAL A 78 3.58 -11.08 -2.95
N VAL A 79 2.78 -10.04 -3.19
CA VAL A 79 1.94 -9.45 -2.13
C VAL A 79 0.78 -10.36 -1.71
N ARG A 80 0.43 -11.37 -2.52
CA ARG A 80 -0.63 -12.36 -2.27
C ARG A 80 -0.10 -13.70 -1.78
N THR A 81 1.20 -13.97 -1.91
CA THR A 81 1.84 -15.16 -1.38
C THR A 81 1.85 -15.14 0.15
N ARG A 82 1.37 -16.23 0.76
CA ARG A 82 1.38 -16.41 2.21
C ARG A 82 2.78 -16.77 2.70
N ASP A 83 3.15 -16.22 3.85
CA ASP A 83 4.45 -16.47 4.46
C ASP A 83 4.31 -16.82 5.95
N ALA A 84 5.11 -17.79 6.42
CA ALA A 84 5.11 -18.23 7.81
C ALA A 84 5.52 -17.10 8.78
N TRP A 85 6.43 -16.21 8.37
CA TRP A 85 6.87 -15.06 9.18
C TRP A 85 5.80 -13.98 9.33
N LEU A 86 4.82 -13.96 8.43
CA LEU A 86 3.63 -13.12 8.54
C LEU A 86 2.49 -13.78 9.33
N GLY A 87 2.72 -14.98 9.87
CA GLY A 87 1.70 -15.76 10.57
C GLY A 87 0.74 -16.46 9.60
N ASN A 88 1.27 -16.98 8.49
CA ASN A 88 0.53 -17.61 7.40
C ASN A 88 -0.47 -16.68 6.70
N LYS A 89 -0.17 -15.37 6.74
CA LYS A 89 -0.86 -14.31 6.00
C LYS A 89 0.02 -13.85 4.85
N ASN A 90 -0.59 -13.22 3.85
CA ASN A 90 0.14 -12.46 2.85
C ASN A 90 0.33 -11.00 3.27
N ILE A 91 1.01 -10.20 2.42
CA ILE A 91 1.29 -8.79 2.71
C ILE A 91 -0.01 -7.99 2.82
N LEU A 92 -0.96 -8.20 1.92
CA LEU A 92 -2.23 -7.47 1.90
C LEU A 92 -3.07 -7.76 3.16
N GLU A 93 -3.25 -9.03 3.51
CA GLU A 93 -3.93 -9.49 4.73
C GLU A 93 -3.23 -8.96 5.99
N THR A 94 -1.91 -8.80 5.95
CA THR A 94 -1.14 -8.23 7.07
C THR A 94 -1.38 -6.74 7.23
N ILE A 95 -1.41 -5.97 6.14
CA ILE A 95 -1.71 -4.54 6.17
C ILE A 95 -3.12 -4.32 6.73
N GLU A 96 -4.10 -5.08 6.25
CA GLU A 96 -5.49 -4.98 6.69
C GLU A 96 -5.63 -5.25 8.20
N SER A 97 -4.98 -6.30 8.70
CA SER A 97 -5.21 -6.79 10.06
C SER A 97 -4.23 -6.24 11.12
N SER A 98 -3.07 -5.75 10.73
CA SER A 98 -1.99 -5.35 11.66
C SER A 98 -1.28 -4.06 11.27
N GLY A 99 -1.69 -3.42 10.17
CA GLY A 99 -1.05 -2.20 9.69
C GLY A 99 0.26 -2.44 8.92
N VAL A 100 0.83 -1.35 8.42
CA VAL A 100 1.97 -1.38 7.49
C VAL A 100 3.29 -1.66 8.22
N GLU A 101 3.41 -1.32 9.52
CA GLU A 101 4.69 -1.45 10.24
C GLU A 101 5.18 -2.90 10.29
N LYS A 102 4.27 -3.87 10.45
CA LYS A 102 4.62 -5.30 10.48
C LYS A 102 5.23 -5.76 9.16
N VAL A 103 4.77 -5.22 8.04
CA VAL A 103 5.31 -5.53 6.70
C VAL A 103 6.70 -4.95 6.52
N TYR A 104 6.95 -3.73 7.01
CA TYR A 104 8.30 -3.15 6.96
C TYR A 104 9.31 -3.98 7.75
N GLY A 105 8.94 -4.46 8.94
CA GLY A 105 9.80 -5.37 9.71
C GLY A 105 10.09 -6.69 8.98
N TYR A 106 9.08 -7.25 8.30
CA TYR A 106 9.23 -8.43 7.44
C TYR A 106 10.17 -8.19 6.27
N LEU A 107 9.98 -7.10 5.51
CA LEU A 107 10.82 -6.78 4.35
C LEU A 107 12.25 -6.44 4.73
N HIS A 108 12.44 -5.69 5.83
CA HIS A 108 13.77 -5.41 6.35
C HIS A 108 14.51 -6.73 6.64
N ARG A 109 13.84 -7.70 7.28
CA ARG A 109 14.42 -9.03 7.52
C ARG A 109 14.73 -9.75 6.20
N LEU A 110 13.77 -9.81 5.27
CA LEU A 110 13.94 -10.52 4.00
C LEU A 110 15.13 -10.01 3.19
N PHE A 111 15.25 -8.68 3.04
CA PHE A 111 16.35 -8.07 2.28
C PHE A 111 17.67 -8.07 3.03
N SER A 112 17.68 -7.98 4.36
CA SER A 112 18.92 -8.10 5.15
C SER A 112 19.57 -9.48 5.02
N TYR A 113 18.78 -10.54 4.80
CA TYR A 113 19.30 -11.90 4.60
C TYR A 113 19.74 -12.19 3.15
N SER A 114 19.22 -11.45 2.17
CA SER A 114 19.60 -11.63 0.76
C SER A 114 20.96 -11.03 0.40
N GLY A 115 21.59 -10.29 1.32
CA GLY A 115 22.89 -9.62 1.13
C GLY A 115 24.08 -10.27 1.84
N SER A 116 23.96 -11.53 2.29
CA SER A 116 25.08 -12.32 2.87
C SER A 116 25.55 -13.42 1.93
#